data_AF-A0A024UYS9-F1
#
_entry.id   AF-A0A024UYS9-F1
#
_cell.length_a   1.000
_cell.length_b   1.000
_cell.length_c   1.000
_cell.angle_alpha   90.00
_cell.angle_beta   90.00
_cell.angle_gamma   90.00
#
_symmetry.space_group_name_H-M   'P 1'
#
loop_
_entity.id
_entity.type
_entity.pdbx_description
1 polymer ?
#
loop_
_entity_poly.entity_id
_entity_poly.type
_entity_poly.pdbx_seq_one_letter_code
_entity_poly.pdbx_strand_id
1 'polypeptide(L)'
;MEDNKEENCELNKNSYPNFHLADLFYLLQLPNISINERNDLLQSLFDEIKKNHMYPYYNYICQELNLNFDEEFFKSLKEKADEELNQIENKLSESAENFDSLDNKNDVLLKANFFCKISDKEKKKK
;
A
#
# COMPACT_ATOMS: atom_id res chain seq x y z
N MET A 1 4.98 27.09 32.63
CA MET A 1 4.73 27.19 31.19
C MET A 1 5.84 26.42 30.54
N GLU A 2 5.58 25.16 30.22
CA GLU A 2 6.37 24.34 29.30
C GLU A 2 5.51 23.10 29.10
N ASP A 3 4.46 23.29 28.31
CA ASP A 3 3.64 22.20 27.80
C ASP A 3 4.55 21.35 26.91
N ASN A 4 4.98 20.21 27.44
CA ASN A 4 5.52 19.10 26.68
C ASN A 4 4.43 18.63 25.71
N LYS A 5 4.38 19.26 24.53
CA LYS A 5 3.81 18.60 23.35
C LYS A 5 4.85 17.57 22.94
N GLU A 6 4.77 16.40 23.58
CA GLU A 6 5.25 15.17 22.97
C GLU A 6 4.63 15.14 21.57
N GLU A 7 5.45 15.50 20.57
CA GLU A 7 5.16 15.28 19.16
C GLU A 7 5.03 13.78 18.99
N ASN A 8 3.84 13.28 19.29
CA ASN A 8 3.42 11.95 18.95
C ASN A 8 3.31 11.96 17.42
N CYS A 9 4.43 11.76 16.74
CA CYS A 9 4.45 11.23 15.39
C CYS A 9 3.78 9.86 15.49
N GLU A 10 2.44 9.84 15.56
CA GLU A 10 1.67 8.62 15.53
C GLU A 10 2.08 7.92 14.25
N LEU A 11 2.89 6.88 14.40
CA LEU A 11 3.30 6.00 13.32
C LEU A 11 2.02 5.40 12.77
N ASN A 12 1.53 5.99 11.67
CA ASN A 12 0.32 5.56 11.02
C ASN A 12 0.50 4.06 10.69
N LYS A 13 -0.43 3.24 11.18
CA LYS A 13 -0.40 1.77 11.01
C LYS A 13 -0.25 1.35 9.54
N ASN A 14 -0.67 2.22 8.60
CA ASN A 14 -0.55 2.04 7.16
C ASN A 14 0.88 2.21 6.61
N SER A 15 1.83 2.68 7.42
CA SER A 15 3.26 2.80 7.07
C SER A 15 3.99 1.45 7.15
N TYR A 16 3.48 0.52 7.96
CA TYR A 16 4.11 -0.78 8.14
C TYR A 16 3.84 -1.69 6.93
N PRO A 17 4.86 -2.46 6.49
CA PRO A 17 4.65 -3.54 5.53
C PRO A 17 3.53 -4.46 6.03
N ASN A 18 2.61 -4.82 5.14
CA ASN A 18 1.52 -5.73 5.49
C ASN A 18 2.06 -7.17 5.59
N PHE A 19 2.49 -7.56 6.80
CA PHE A 19 3.01 -8.90 7.07
C PHE A 19 1.97 -9.99 6.83
N HIS A 20 0.69 -9.69 7.02
CA HIS A 20 -0.39 -10.63 6.78
C HIS A 20 -0.47 -11.06 5.31
N LEU A 21 -0.26 -10.13 4.36
CA LEU A 21 -0.18 -10.46 2.94
C LEU A 21 1.01 -11.39 2.62
N ALA A 22 2.15 -11.17 3.28
CA ALA A 22 3.32 -12.03 3.11
C ALA A 22 3.06 -13.46 3.64
N ASP A 23 2.37 -13.57 4.78
CA ASP A 23 1.97 -14.87 5.34
C ASP A 23 1.01 -15.61 4.39
N LEU A 24 -0.03 -14.94 3.89
CA LEU A 24 -0.97 -15.52 2.93
C LEU A 24 -0.26 -15.99 1.66
N PHE A 25 0.65 -15.18 1.12
CA PHE A 25 1.42 -15.53 -0.07
C PHE A 25 2.31 -16.76 0.18
N TYR A 26 2.99 -16.82 1.32
CA TYR A 26 3.81 -17.97 1.70
C TYR A 26 2.98 -19.26 1.80
N LEU A 27 1.81 -19.21 2.43
CA LEU A 27 0.92 -20.36 2.54
C LEU A 27 0.46 -20.88 1.17
N LEU A 28 0.24 -19.99 0.20
CA LEU A 28 -0.15 -20.35 -1.17
C LEU A 28 0.95 -21.04 -1.98
N GLN A 29 2.22 -20.89 -1.57
CA GLN A 29 3.36 -21.56 -2.19
C GLN A 29 3.60 -22.97 -1.63
N LEU A 30 2.94 -23.35 -0.54
CA LEU A 30 3.10 -24.68 0.05
C LEU A 30 2.51 -25.77 -0.87
N PRO A 31 3.21 -26.90 -1.08
CA PRO A 31 2.75 -27.97 -1.98
C PRO A 31 1.59 -28.81 -1.42
N ASN A 32 1.34 -28.76 -0.11
CA ASN A 32 0.40 -29.64 0.60
C ASN A 32 -0.88 -28.92 1.07
N ILE A 33 -1.37 -27.96 0.29
CA ILE A 33 -2.60 -27.23 0.58
C ILE A 33 -3.78 -27.84 -0.20
N SER A 34 -4.94 -27.98 0.45
CA SER A 34 -6.15 -28.42 -0.25
C SER A 34 -6.64 -27.34 -1.23
N ILE A 35 -7.37 -27.76 -2.26
CA ILE A 35 -7.91 -26.82 -3.28
C ILE A 35 -8.84 -25.79 -2.64
N ASN A 36 -9.65 -26.21 -1.66
CA ASN A 36 -10.58 -25.32 -0.96
C ASN A 36 -9.83 -24.26 -0.14
N GLU A 37 -8.85 -24.68 0.68
CA GLU A 37 -8.03 -23.75 1.46
C GLU A 37 -7.25 -22.79 0.56
N ARG A 38 -6.74 -23.28 -0.59
CA ARG A 38 -6.05 -22.44 -1.56
C ARG A 38 -6.98 -21.34 -2.11
N ASN A 39 -8.23 -21.68 -2.41
CA ASN A 39 -9.21 -20.70 -2.90
C ASN A 39 -9.56 -19.67 -1.83
N ASP A 40 -9.75 -20.10 -0.57
CA ASP A 40 -10.05 -19.21 0.56
C ASP A 40 -8.89 -18.23 0.84
N LEU A 41 -7.65 -18.72 0.78
CA LEU A 41 -6.46 -17.89 0.92
C LEU A 41 -6.30 -16.90 -0.25
N LEU A 42 -6.55 -17.35 -1.49
CA LEU A 42 -6.51 -16.46 -2.66
C LEU A 42 -7.56 -15.35 -2.56
N GLN A 43 -8.77 -15.69 -2.12
CA GLN A 43 -9.82 -14.71 -1.91
C GLN A 43 -9.42 -13.69 -0.84
N SER A 44 -8.93 -14.16 0.31
CA SER A 44 -8.44 -13.30 1.39
C SER A 44 -7.31 -12.37 0.94
N LEU A 45 -6.39 -12.90 0.12
CA LEU A 45 -5.27 -12.14 -0.46
C LEU A 45 -5.78 -11.06 -1.43
N PHE A 46 -6.70 -11.41 -2.33
CA PHE A 46 -7.30 -10.45 -3.28
C PHE A 46 -8.15 -9.39 -2.60
N ASP A 47 -8.85 -9.72 -1.52
CA ASP A 47 -9.61 -8.76 -0.73
C ASP A 47 -8.69 -7.73 -0.06
N GLU A 48 -7.58 -8.15 0.53
CA GLU A 48 -6.59 -7.24 1.11
C GLU A 48 -5.85 -6.40 0.04
N ILE A 49 -5.56 -6.97 -1.13
CA ILE A 49 -5.01 -6.21 -2.28
C ILE A 49 -6.01 -5.14 -2.72
N LYS A 50 -7.29 -5.50 -2.84
CA LYS A 50 -8.35 -4.59 -3.28
C LYS A 50 -8.59 -3.46 -2.29
N LYS A 51 -8.63 -3.77 -1.00
CA LYS A 51 -8.80 -2.82 0.10
C LYS A 51 -7.68 -1.78 0.16
N ASN A 52 -6.45 -2.19 -0.17
CA ASN A 52 -5.27 -1.32 -0.10
C ASN A 52 -4.82 -0.80 -1.47
N HIS A 53 -5.56 -1.06 -2.55
CA HIS A 53 -5.25 -0.64 -3.93
C HIS A 53 -3.84 -1.07 -4.40
N MET A 54 -3.38 -2.27 -4.00
CA MET A 54 -2.00 -2.73 -4.20
C MET A 54 -1.76 -3.30 -5.61
N TYR A 55 -1.99 -2.50 -6.65
CA TYR A 55 -1.83 -2.92 -8.05
C TYR A 55 -0.43 -3.49 -8.40
N PRO A 56 0.71 -2.98 -7.86
CA PRO A 56 2.03 -3.55 -8.17
C PRO A 56 2.16 -4.96 -7.60
N TYR A 57 1.60 -5.18 -6.41
CA TYR A 57 1.65 -6.45 -5.72
C TYR A 57 0.74 -7.50 -6.37
N TYR A 58 -0.43 -7.09 -6.88
CA TYR A 58 -1.29 -7.96 -7.69
C TYR A 58 -0.53 -8.53 -8.90
N ASN A 59 0.14 -7.67 -9.67
CA ASN A 59 0.92 -8.09 -10.83
C ASN A 59 2.04 -9.07 -10.44
N TYR A 60 2.76 -8.79 -9.34
CA TYR A 60 3.78 -9.69 -8.82
C TYR A 60 3.21 -11.08 -8.47
N ILE A 61 2.09 -11.14 -7.74
CA ILE A 61 1.47 -12.41 -7.35
C ILE A 61 0.99 -13.22 -8.55
N CYS A 62 0.38 -12.57 -9.55
CA CYS A 62 -0.05 -13.25 -10.76
C CYS A 62 1.12 -13.92 -11.48
N GLN A 63 2.29 -13.28 -11.51
CA GLN A 63 3.50 -13.83 -12.09
C GLN A 63 4.07 -14.98 -11.26
N GLU A 64 4.21 -14.81 -9.94
CA GLU A 64 4.83 -15.81 -9.06
C GLU A 64 3.97 -17.08 -8.88
N LEU A 65 2.65 -16.92 -8.78
CA LEU A 65 1.72 -18.03 -8.62
C LEU A 65 1.16 -18.55 -9.96
N ASN A 66 1.64 -18.00 -11.08
CA ASN A 66 1.20 -18.32 -12.45
C ASN A 66 -0.33 -18.28 -12.61
N LEU A 67 -0.95 -17.24 -12.06
CA LEU A 67 -2.40 -17.02 -12.11
C LEU A 67 -2.78 -16.24 -13.38
N ASN A 68 -4.04 -16.40 -13.80
CA ASN A 68 -4.60 -15.58 -14.86
C ASN A 68 -4.65 -14.12 -14.41
N PHE A 69 -4.00 -13.25 -15.18
CA PHE A 69 -4.01 -11.82 -14.93
C PHE A 69 -5.32 -11.21 -15.42
N ASP A 70 -6.05 -10.56 -14.52
CA ASP A 70 -7.26 -9.80 -14.82
C ASP A 70 -6.89 -8.32 -15.03
N GLU A 71 -6.93 -7.90 -16.29
CA GLU A 71 -6.57 -6.54 -16.69
C GLU A 71 -7.57 -5.49 -16.18
N GLU A 72 -8.86 -5.82 -16.10
CA GLU A 72 -9.88 -4.90 -15.60
C GLU A 72 -9.71 -4.68 -14.09
N PHE A 73 -9.48 -5.77 -13.35
CA PHE A 73 -9.18 -5.68 -11.93
C PHE A 73 -7.92 -4.84 -11.69
N PHE A 74 -6.82 -5.11 -12.42
CA PHE A 74 -5.59 -4.33 -12.30
C PHE A 74 -5.80 -2.83 -12.57
N LYS A 75 -6.51 -2.48 -13.66
CA LYS A 75 -6.82 -1.08 -13.98
C LYS A 75 -7.63 -0.42 -12.88
N SER A 76 -8.64 -1.09 -12.34
CA SER A 76 -9.47 -0.55 -11.27
C SER A 76 -8.67 -0.26 -9.98
N LEU A 77 -7.67 -1.09 -9.66
CA LEU A 77 -6.77 -0.85 -8.52
C LEU A 77 -5.85 0.33 -8.79
N LYS A 78 -5.30 0.40 -9.99
CA LYS A 78 -4.39 1.46 -10.40
C LYS A 78 -5.09 2.82 -10.41
N GLU A 79 -6.28 2.92 -10.97
CA GLU A 79 -7.08 4.16 -11.00
C GLU A 79 -7.30 4.71 -9.59
N LYS A 80 -7.72 3.86 -8.64
CA LYS A 80 -7.92 4.28 -7.25
C LYS A 80 -6.61 4.68 -6.55
N ALA A 81 -5.51 3.99 -6.85
CA ALA A 81 -4.20 4.34 -6.32
C ALA A 81 -3.71 5.68 -6.89
N ASP A 82 -3.91 5.92 -8.19
CA ASP A 82 -3.55 7.18 -8.85
C ASP A 82 -4.41 8.35 -8.32
N GLU A 83 -5.70 8.13 -8.02
CA GLU A 83 -6.56 9.11 -7.34
C GLU A 83 -6.04 9.48 -5.94
N GLU A 84 -5.71 8.47 -5.11
CA GLU A 84 -5.15 8.67 -3.77
C GLU A 84 -3.80 9.42 -3.84
N LEU A 85 -2.95 9.08 -4.82
CA LEU A 85 -1.67 9.75 -5.04
C LEU A 85 -1.85 11.22 -5.45
N ASN A 86 -2.77 11.51 -6.38
CA ASN A 86 -3.05 12.88 -6.81
C ASN A 86 -3.54 13.75 -5.66
N GLN A 87 -4.34 13.21 -4.74
CA GLN A 87 -4.78 13.93 -3.54
C GLN A 87 -3.60 14.27 -2.62
N ILE A 88 -2.65 13.34 -2.45
CA ILE A 88 -1.44 13.57 -1.65
C ILE A 88 -0.54 14.64 -2.32
N GLU A 89 -0.38 14.58 -3.65
CA GLU A 89 0.44 15.54 -4.40
C GLU A 89 -0.16 16.96 -4.42
N ASN A 90 -1.50 17.07 -4.47
CA ASN A 90 -2.18 18.36 -4.36
C ASN A 90 -1.95 19.00 -2.97
N LYS A 91 -2.11 18.22 -1.89
CA LYS A 91 -1.82 18.70 -0.53
C LYS A 91 -0.37 19.15 -0.37
N LEU A 92 0.57 18.35 -0.89
CA LEU A 92 1.99 18.70 -0.87
C LEU A 92 2.28 20.01 -1.64
N SER A 93 1.58 20.26 -2.75
CA SER A 93 1.73 21.49 -3.52
C SER A 93 1.18 22.71 -2.75
N GLU A 94 0.02 22.59 -2.11
CA GLU A 94 -0.58 23.64 -1.27
C GLU A 94 0.28 23.97 -0.04
N SER A 95 0.89 22.94 0.56
CA SER A 95 1.80 23.05 1.71
C SER A 95 3.16 23.64 1.33
N ALA A 96 3.64 23.40 0.10
CA ALA A 96 4.86 24.03 -0.39
C ALA A 96 4.72 25.54 -0.61
N GLU A 97 3.51 26.02 -0.95
CA GLU A 97 3.21 27.45 -1.08
C GLU A 97 3.08 28.16 0.28
N ASN A 98 2.68 27.42 1.33
CA ASN A 98 2.56 27.90 2.70
C ASN A 98 3.75 27.40 3.54
N PHE A 99 4.81 28.20 3.66
CA PHE A 99 6.13 27.92 4.25
C PHE A 99 6.21 27.33 5.70
N ASP A 100 5.17 26.72 6.26
CA ASP A 100 5.30 25.98 7.51
C ASP A 100 6.05 24.66 7.27
N SER A 101 7.23 24.57 7.88
CA SER A 101 8.14 23.44 7.74
C SER A 101 7.61 22.12 8.32
N LEU A 102 6.62 22.18 9.23
CA LEU A 102 6.04 20.99 9.86
C LEU A 102 5.05 20.29 8.93
N ASP A 103 4.18 21.04 8.25
CA ASP A 103 3.19 20.49 7.32
C ASP A 103 3.87 19.83 6.12
N ASN A 104 4.91 20.47 5.58
CA ASN A 104 5.73 19.92 4.50
C ASN A 104 6.36 18.55 4.86
N LYS A 105 6.81 18.35 6.11
CA LYS A 105 7.36 17.06 6.56
C LYS A 105 6.28 15.98 6.67
N ASN A 106 5.09 16.34 7.15
CA ASN A 106 3.98 15.42 7.29
C ASN A 106 3.44 14.95 5.93
N ASP A 107 3.39 15.84 4.94
CA ASP A 107 2.94 15.51 3.59
C ASP A 107 3.94 14.61 2.83
N VAL A 108 5.24 14.86 3.00
CA VAL A 108 6.29 13.95 2.49
C VAL A 108 6.18 12.57 3.15
N LEU A 109 5.93 12.51 4.46
CA LEU A 109 5.72 11.25 5.18
C LEU A 109 4.47 10.52 4.68
N LEU A 110 3.37 11.23 4.41
CA LEU A 110 2.15 10.67 3.81
C LEU A 110 2.43 10.03 2.45
N LYS A 111 3.20 10.72 1.59
CA LYS A 111 3.63 10.17 0.29
C LYS A 111 4.50 8.92 0.44
N ALA A 112 5.47 8.94 1.35
CA ALA A 112 6.31 7.78 1.63
C ALA A 112 5.48 6.58 2.14
N ASN A 113 4.52 6.83 3.04
CA ASN A 113 3.62 5.81 3.58
C ASN A 113 2.73 5.20 2.50
N PHE A 114 2.22 6.03 1.57
CA PHE A 114 1.45 5.55 0.42
C PHE A 114 2.25 4.55 -0.43
N PHE A 115 3.51 4.86 -0.77
CA PHE A 115 4.35 3.93 -1.53
C PHE A 115 4.69 2.65 -0.76
N CYS A 116 4.82 2.72 0.58
CA CYS A 116 4.95 1.53 1.43
C CYS A 116 3.71 0.63 1.33
N LYS A 117 2.52 1.25 1.44
CA LYS A 117 1.22 0.57 1.43
C LYS A 117 0.99 -0.17 0.12
N ILE A 118 1.26 0.44 -1.04
CA ILE A 118 1.04 -0.21 -2.34
C ILE A 118 2.16 -1.20 -2.74
N SER A 119 3.21 -1.35 -1.92
CA SER A 119 4.41 -2.13 -2.22
C SER A 119 5.14 -1.70 -3.50
N ASP A 120 5.07 -0.42 -3.88
CA ASP A 120 5.86 0.12 -4.98
C ASP A 120 7.28 0.46 -4.46
N LYS A 121 8.15 -0.55 -4.51
CA LYS A 121 9.54 -0.46 -4.02
C LYS A 121 10.41 0.50 -4.85
N GLU A 122 10.07 0.71 -6.12
CA GLU A 122 10.85 1.54 -7.04
C GLU A 122 10.57 3.04 -6.83
N LYS A 123 9.30 3.42 -6.59
CA LYS A 123 8.94 4.83 -6.40
C LYS A 123 9.26 5.39 -5.01
N LYS A 124 9.40 4.56 -3.97
CA LYS A 124 9.68 4.99 -2.59
C LYS A 124 11.03 5.72 -2.41
N LYS A 125 11.99 5.57 -3.33
CA LYS A 125 13.38 6.06 -3.17
C LYS A 125 13.68 7.43 -3.78
N LYS A 126 12.71 8.09 -4.42
CA LYS A 126 12.86 9.42 -5.02
C LYS A 126 12.11 10.47 -4.21
#